data_AF-A0A7V0XEM6-F1
#
_entry.id   AF-A0A7V0XEM6-F1
#
_cell.length_a   1.000
_cell.length_b   1.000
_cell.length_c   1.000
_cell.angle_alpha   90.00
_cell.angle_beta   90.00
_cell.angle_gamma   90.00
#
_symmetry.space_group_name_H-M   'P 1'
#
loop_
_entity.id
_entity.type
_entity.pdbx_description
1 polymer ?
#
loop_
_entity_poly.entity_id
_entity_poly.type
_entity_poly.pdbx_seq_one_letter_code
_entity_poly.pdbx_strand_id
1 'polypeptide(L)'
;MNRPAFLLLVLLLVGVGTARPGESAPTAGESVKVMIAYSDPLCAPDALEQGLADLGYDVYVVPSQTSQPSKEEMLEHAAVIVASSAGFHRPTTLGDDLADYVDDGGFVIIHNLCFTTNNLPQLLGRVMTQSDMRTLQRGMEVMSLNGATAAGWDETHPITQGLGGNLTTIRRYTRSTAYPEATVLATLAGEYDFVALSGNRRVVAINTMATEHVPAPHARWAQLVHQAIQFGLGSSGIAEPDRPPTAGSRLTLAAVAVRGRVLNYTLGLPEPASVRLSLWDRQGRMLDAWQVAAAGGITRWTRSLPPLSAGVYFVSTEPAGPGRAATAKFALLND
;
A
#
# COMPACT_ATOMS: atom_id res chain seq x y z
N MET A 1 -4.58 62.33 -4.95
CA MET A 1 -4.76 61.10 -5.75
C MET A 1 -3.90 60.01 -5.15
N ASN A 2 -4.47 59.13 -4.32
CA ASN A 2 -3.82 57.94 -3.76
C ASN A 2 -4.88 56.85 -3.68
N ARG A 3 -4.68 55.73 -4.38
CA ARG A 3 -5.49 54.50 -4.23
C ARG A 3 -4.62 53.47 -3.49
N PRO A 4 -5.11 52.82 -2.42
CA PRO A 4 -4.41 51.67 -1.87
C PRO A 4 -4.80 50.41 -2.66
N ALA A 5 -3.80 49.58 -2.97
CA ALA A 5 -3.97 48.25 -3.53
C ALA A 5 -4.44 47.30 -2.42
N PHE A 6 -5.58 46.63 -2.63
CA PHE A 6 -6.01 45.49 -1.82
C PHE A 6 -5.26 44.24 -2.31
N LEU A 7 -4.39 43.69 -1.46
CA LEU A 7 -3.77 42.39 -1.68
C LEU A 7 -4.73 41.32 -1.15
N LEU A 8 -5.32 40.54 -2.07
CA LEU A 8 -6.17 39.40 -1.74
C LEU A 8 -5.28 38.21 -1.37
N LEU A 9 -5.17 37.91 -0.07
CA LEU A 9 -4.51 36.72 0.43
C LEU A 9 -5.49 35.53 0.30
N VAL A 10 -5.28 34.68 -0.69
CA VAL A 10 -6.00 33.39 -0.82
C VAL A 10 -5.34 32.40 0.14
N LEU A 11 -5.99 32.13 1.28
CA LEU A 11 -5.62 31.01 2.14
C LEU A 11 -6.07 29.71 1.46
N LEU A 12 -5.11 28.93 0.95
CA LEU A 12 -5.33 27.55 0.51
C LEU A 12 -5.36 26.66 1.76
N LEU A 13 -6.57 26.39 2.27
CA LEU A 13 -6.80 25.35 3.27
C LEU A 13 -6.65 23.99 2.59
N VAL A 14 -5.47 23.38 2.71
CA VAL A 14 -5.28 21.96 2.46
C VAL A 14 -6.04 21.23 3.57
N GLY A 15 -7.21 20.69 3.24
CA GLY A 15 -7.98 19.83 4.14
C GLY A 15 -7.21 18.54 4.41
N VAL A 16 -6.46 18.53 5.51
CA VAL A 16 -5.98 17.30 6.14
C VAL A 16 -7.22 16.54 6.60
N GLY A 17 -7.44 15.34 6.08
CA GLY A 17 -8.51 14.46 6.52
C GLY A 17 -8.45 14.30 8.03
N THR A 18 -9.47 14.79 8.73
CA THR A 18 -9.51 14.73 10.19
C THR A 18 -9.64 13.28 10.62
N ALA A 19 -8.69 12.81 11.42
CA ALA A 19 -8.81 11.57 12.17
C ALA A 19 -10.11 11.58 13.01
N ARG A 20 -10.63 10.38 13.29
CA ARG A 20 -11.85 10.15 14.07
C ARG A 20 -11.84 10.98 15.37
N PRO A 21 -12.91 11.71 15.71
CA PRO A 21 -13.02 12.33 17.03
C PRO A 21 -13.09 11.23 18.09
N GLY A 22 -12.00 11.01 18.83
CA GLY A 22 -11.97 10.16 20.02
C GLY A 22 -11.13 8.87 19.94
N GLU A 23 -10.49 8.56 18.80
CA GLU A 23 -9.63 7.38 18.71
C GLU A 23 -8.16 7.83 18.64
N SER A 24 -7.41 7.54 19.71
CA SER A 24 -5.97 7.66 19.72
C SER A 24 -5.37 6.78 18.64
N ALA A 25 -4.37 7.28 17.92
CA ALA A 25 -3.55 6.43 17.04
C ALA A 25 -3.14 5.14 17.79
N PRO A 26 -3.11 3.98 17.10
CA PRO A 26 -2.82 2.71 17.74
C PRO A 26 -1.55 2.81 18.60
N THR A 27 -1.68 2.40 19.87
CA THR A 27 -0.59 2.39 20.82
C THR A 27 0.53 1.49 20.30
N ALA A 28 1.79 1.90 20.50
CA ALA A 28 2.94 1.13 20.04
C ALA A 28 2.89 -0.30 20.58
N GLY A 29 2.62 -1.28 19.70
CA GLY A 29 2.55 -2.70 20.02
C GLY A 29 1.24 -3.40 19.63
N GLU A 30 0.18 -2.66 19.29
CA GLU A 30 -1.08 -3.25 18.81
C GLU A 30 -1.08 -3.40 17.29
N SER A 31 -1.36 -4.62 16.81
CA SER A 31 -1.43 -4.91 15.37
C SER A 31 -2.66 -4.24 14.77
N VAL A 32 -2.50 -3.62 13.59
CA VAL A 32 -3.63 -3.02 12.89
C VAL A 32 -4.46 -4.14 12.26
N LYS A 33 -5.75 -4.20 12.62
CA LYS A 33 -6.69 -5.20 12.07
C LYS A 33 -7.18 -4.80 10.69
N VAL A 34 -7.18 -5.75 9.74
CA VAL A 34 -7.68 -5.56 8.38
C VAL A 34 -8.56 -6.75 8.01
N MET A 35 -9.72 -6.48 7.42
CA MET A 35 -10.61 -7.53 6.93
C MET A 35 -10.44 -7.74 5.43
N ILE A 36 -10.43 -8.99 4.98
CA ILE A 36 -10.56 -9.36 3.55
C ILE A 36 -11.91 -10.07 3.35
N ALA A 37 -12.88 -9.37 2.79
CA ALA A 37 -14.14 -9.92 2.34
C ALA A 37 -13.97 -10.46 0.90
N TYR A 38 -13.81 -11.78 0.76
CA TYR A 38 -13.51 -12.39 -0.54
C TYR A 38 -14.62 -13.31 -1.05
N SER A 39 -14.84 -13.36 -2.36
CA SER A 39 -15.67 -14.38 -3.01
C SER A 39 -14.93 -15.05 -4.14
N ASP A 40 -14.30 -16.19 -3.87
CA ASP A 40 -13.59 -17.00 -4.85
C ASP A 40 -13.58 -18.48 -4.40
N PRO A 41 -14.31 -19.38 -5.08
CA PRO A 41 -14.38 -20.80 -4.70
C PRO A 41 -13.15 -21.59 -5.14
N LEU A 42 -12.29 -21.02 -6.00
CA LEU A 42 -11.15 -21.71 -6.60
C LEU A 42 -9.82 -21.25 -5.98
N CYS A 43 -9.79 -20.07 -5.36
CA CYS A 43 -8.57 -19.48 -4.82
C CYS A 43 -8.86 -18.59 -3.60
N ALA A 44 -8.36 -19.00 -2.44
CA ALA A 44 -8.32 -18.14 -1.27
C ALA A 44 -7.33 -16.96 -1.47
N PRO A 45 -7.47 -15.85 -0.73
CA PRO A 45 -6.61 -14.68 -0.85
C PRO A 45 -5.23 -14.82 -0.18
N ASP A 46 -4.72 -16.05 -0.02
CA ASP A 46 -3.54 -16.41 0.80
C ASP A 46 -2.32 -15.52 0.55
N ALA A 47 -2.05 -15.16 -0.70
CA ALA A 47 -0.88 -14.36 -1.03
C ALA A 47 -1.00 -12.89 -0.59
N LEU A 48 -2.20 -12.31 -0.65
CA LEU A 48 -2.46 -10.97 -0.13
C LEU A 48 -2.49 -11.00 1.41
N GLU A 49 -3.14 -12.00 1.99
CA GLU A 49 -3.17 -12.23 3.44
C GLU A 49 -1.75 -12.30 4.00
N GLN A 50 -0.92 -13.21 3.47
CA GLN A 50 0.47 -13.36 3.90
C GLN A 50 1.27 -12.07 3.69
N GLY A 51 1.09 -11.38 2.56
CA GLY A 51 1.80 -10.13 2.28
C GLY A 51 1.44 -9.01 3.26
N LEU A 52 0.20 -8.94 3.72
CA LEU A 52 -0.23 -7.99 4.76
C LEU A 52 0.24 -8.44 6.15
N ALA A 53 0.19 -9.73 6.47
CA ALA A 53 0.74 -10.27 7.71
C ALA A 53 2.24 -9.98 7.84
N ASP A 54 3.01 -10.15 6.76
CA ASP A 54 4.45 -9.83 6.70
C ASP A 54 4.73 -8.32 6.93
N LEU A 55 3.74 -7.47 6.63
CA LEU A 55 3.78 -6.02 6.89
C LEU A 55 3.27 -5.64 8.28
N GLY A 56 2.90 -6.62 9.12
CA GLY A 56 2.52 -6.44 10.51
C GLY A 56 1.03 -6.16 10.73
N TYR A 57 0.15 -6.53 9.79
CA TYR A 57 -1.29 -6.49 9.98
C TYR A 57 -1.83 -7.77 10.62
N ASP A 58 -2.88 -7.64 11.42
CA ASP A 58 -3.73 -8.75 11.84
C ASP A 58 -4.85 -8.90 10.80
N VAL A 59 -4.81 -9.99 10.02
CA VAL A 59 -5.68 -10.15 8.84
C VAL A 59 -6.81 -11.12 9.15
N TYR A 60 -8.04 -10.66 9.00
CA TYR A 60 -9.24 -11.48 9.16
C TYR A 60 -9.90 -11.72 7.79
N VAL A 61 -10.04 -12.99 7.40
CA VAL A 61 -10.58 -13.37 6.09
C VAL A 61 -12.01 -13.87 6.21
N VAL A 62 -12.92 -13.29 5.43
CA VAL A 62 -14.35 -13.66 5.41
C VAL A 62 -14.75 -14.23 4.05
N PRO A 63 -15.15 -15.52 3.96
CA PRO A 63 -15.62 -16.14 2.72
C PRO A 63 -17.02 -15.64 2.35
N SER A 64 -17.05 -14.49 1.68
CA SER A 64 -18.26 -13.73 1.36
C SER A 64 -19.11 -14.33 0.23
N GLN A 65 -18.77 -15.55 -0.21
CA GLN A 65 -19.62 -16.39 -1.08
C GLN A 65 -20.69 -17.14 -0.27
N THR A 66 -20.41 -17.46 1.00
CA THR A 66 -21.27 -18.26 1.88
C THR A 66 -21.66 -17.53 3.16
N SER A 67 -20.92 -16.50 3.54
CA SER A 67 -21.26 -15.58 4.63
C SER A 67 -21.18 -14.12 4.15
N GLN A 68 -21.37 -13.17 5.05
CA GLN A 68 -21.14 -11.75 4.81
C GLN A 68 -20.72 -11.13 6.15
N PRO A 69 -19.70 -10.25 6.18
CA PRO A 69 -19.41 -9.50 7.39
C PRO A 69 -20.53 -8.50 7.70
N SER A 70 -20.84 -8.33 8.97
CA SER A 70 -21.73 -7.26 9.44
C SER A 70 -20.97 -5.93 9.52
N LYS A 71 -21.70 -4.81 9.55
CA LYS A 71 -21.11 -3.49 9.78
C LYS A 71 -20.33 -3.44 11.09
N GLU A 72 -20.88 -4.03 12.15
CA GLU A 72 -20.26 -4.07 13.48
C GLU A 72 -18.92 -4.80 13.45
N GLU A 73 -18.84 -5.93 12.73
CA GLU A 73 -17.58 -6.65 12.53
C GLU A 73 -16.58 -5.81 11.73
N MET A 74 -17.03 -5.10 10.69
CA MET A 74 -16.17 -4.21 9.90
C MET A 74 -15.61 -3.03 10.73
N LEU A 75 -16.37 -2.50 11.68
CA LEU A 75 -15.94 -1.41 12.57
C LEU A 75 -14.79 -1.78 13.51
N GLU A 76 -14.51 -3.07 13.71
CA GLU A 76 -13.33 -3.54 14.44
C GLU A 76 -12.03 -3.49 13.62
N HIS A 77 -12.13 -3.19 12.33
CA HIS A 77 -11.03 -3.23 11.37
C HIS A 77 -10.74 -1.83 10.83
N ALA A 78 -9.46 -1.53 10.65
CA ALA A 78 -8.99 -0.26 10.10
C ALA A 78 -9.33 -0.08 8.62
N ALA A 79 -9.45 -1.20 7.90
CA ALA A 79 -9.87 -1.21 6.51
C ALA A 79 -10.53 -2.55 6.16
N VAL A 80 -11.40 -2.51 5.14
CA VAL A 80 -12.02 -3.69 4.53
C VAL A 80 -11.59 -3.77 3.07
N ILE A 81 -10.94 -4.86 2.72
CA ILE A 81 -10.54 -5.21 1.36
C ILE A 81 -11.60 -6.13 0.78
N VAL A 82 -12.17 -5.75 -0.35
CA VAL A 82 -13.22 -6.49 -1.04
C VAL A 82 -12.65 -7.04 -2.33
N ALA A 83 -12.64 -8.36 -2.46
CA ALA A 83 -12.14 -9.07 -3.62
C ALA A 83 -13.15 -10.11 -4.11
N SER A 84 -13.27 -10.27 -5.41
CA SER A 84 -14.16 -11.24 -6.02
C SER A 84 -13.46 -11.91 -7.19
N SER A 85 -13.76 -13.19 -7.38
CA SER A 85 -13.75 -13.86 -8.68
C SER A 85 -15.02 -14.67 -8.97
N ALA A 86 -15.91 -14.75 -7.98
CA ALA A 86 -17.26 -15.26 -8.08
C ALA A 86 -18.25 -14.30 -7.40
N GLY A 87 -19.52 -14.65 -7.47
CA GLY A 87 -20.58 -13.81 -6.92
C GLY A 87 -20.59 -13.79 -5.38
N PHE A 88 -20.89 -12.64 -4.79
CA PHE A 88 -21.12 -12.52 -3.34
C PHE A 88 -22.47 -13.15 -2.96
N HIS A 89 -22.57 -13.66 -1.73
CA HIS A 89 -23.82 -14.23 -1.19
C HIS A 89 -24.97 -13.21 -1.23
N ARG A 90 -24.68 -11.98 -0.79
CA ARG A 90 -25.63 -10.85 -0.73
C ARG A 90 -24.97 -9.58 -1.25
N PRO A 91 -24.82 -9.43 -2.57
CA PRO A 91 -24.01 -8.36 -3.18
C PRO A 91 -24.48 -6.94 -2.85
N THR A 92 -25.80 -6.73 -2.77
CA THR A 92 -26.39 -5.43 -2.44
C THR A 92 -26.24 -5.13 -0.96
N THR A 93 -26.57 -6.08 -0.09
CA THR A 93 -26.43 -5.90 1.37
C THR A 93 -24.97 -5.65 1.75
N LEU A 94 -24.01 -6.40 1.20
CA LEU A 94 -22.58 -6.13 1.40
C LEU A 94 -22.18 -4.73 0.95
N GLY A 95 -22.65 -4.30 -0.22
CA GLY A 95 -22.37 -2.96 -0.72
C GLY A 95 -22.99 -1.82 0.08
N ASP A 96 -24.14 -2.06 0.70
CA ASP A 96 -24.80 -1.09 1.57
C ASP A 96 -24.10 -1.03 2.94
N ASP A 97 -23.75 -2.18 3.52
CA ASP A 97 -23.03 -2.24 4.81
C ASP A 97 -21.61 -1.64 4.69
N LEU A 98 -20.93 -1.83 3.56
CA LEU A 98 -19.65 -1.17 3.26
C LEU A 98 -19.80 0.35 3.17
N ALA A 99 -20.90 0.84 2.59
CA ALA A 99 -21.18 2.28 2.54
C ALA A 99 -21.43 2.83 3.94
N ASP A 100 -22.20 2.12 4.77
CA ASP A 100 -22.46 2.51 6.16
C ASP A 100 -21.17 2.48 7.01
N TYR A 101 -20.26 1.54 6.75
CA TYR A 101 -18.93 1.51 7.34
C TYR A 101 -18.08 2.72 6.93
N VAL A 102 -18.13 3.12 5.64
CA VAL A 102 -17.45 4.33 5.13
C VAL A 102 -18.04 5.60 5.73
N ASP A 103 -19.37 5.69 5.85
CA ASP A 103 -20.06 6.82 6.47
C ASP A 103 -19.64 7.03 7.93
N ASP A 104 -19.31 5.93 8.65
CA ASP A 104 -18.77 5.96 10.01
C ASP A 104 -17.24 6.18 10.08
N GLY A 105 -16.61 6.48 8.94
CA GLY A 105 -15.18 6.81 8.84
C GLY A 105 -14.27 5.64 8.47
N GLY A 106 -14.84 4.48 8.16
CA GLY A 106 -14.13 3.31 7.66
C GLY A 106 -13.46 3.53 6.31
N PHE A 107 -12.54 2.63 5.95
CA PHE A 107 -11.81 2.69 4.69
C PHE A 107 -11.96 1.40 3.89
N VAL A 108 -12.33 1.51 2.61
CA VAL A 108 -12.63 0.35 1.76
C VAL A 108 -11.70 0.30 0.56
N ILE A 109 -11.20 -0.89 0.24
CA ILE A 109 -10.39 -1.16 -0.95
C ILE A 109 -11.10 -2.20 -1.80
N ILE A 110 -11.43 -1.88 -3.05
CA ILE A 110 -12.24 -2.73 -3.94
C ILE A 110 -11.40 -3.20 -5.12
N HIS A 111 -11.35 -4.51 -5.35
CA HIS A 111 -10.61 -5.14 -6.45
C HIS A 111 -11.44 -5.41 -7.71
N ASN A 112 -10.75 -5.62 -8.84
CA ASN A 112 -11.28 -5.59 -10.21
C ASN A 112 -12.66 -6.25 -10.47
N LEU A 113 -12.88 -7.52 -10.10
CA LEU A 113 -14.12 -8.21 -10.52
C LEU A 113 -15.36 -7.72 -9.77
N CYS A 114 -15.21 -6.87 -8.75
CA CYS A 114 -16.32 -6.10 -8.21
C CYS A 114 -16.91 -5.12 -9.24
N PHE A 115 -16.13 -4.72 -10.27
CA PHE A 115 -16.54 -3.76 -11.30
C PHE A 115 -16.98 -4.39 -12.62
N THR A 116 -17.07 -5.73 -12.75
CA THR A 116 -17.36 -6.31 -14.07
C THR A 116 -18.83 -6.04 -14.51
N THR A 117 -19.26 -6.51 -15.68
CA THR A 117 -20.68 -6.47 -16.12
C THR A 117 -21.16 -7.83 -16.61
N ASN A 118 -20.26 -8.77 -16.89
CA ASN A 118 -20.58 -10.05 -17.54
C ASN A 118 -20.44 -11.30 -16.64
N ASN A 119 -20.09 -11.18 -15.35
CA ASN A 119 -20.05 -12.31 -14.39
C ASN A 119 -21.13 -12.20 -13.27
N LEU A 120 -21.57 -13.36 -12.73
CA LEU A 120 -22.55 -13.54 -11.63
C LEU A 120 -22.08 -12.92 -10.28
N PRO A 121 -22.97 -12.68 -9.29
CA PRO A 121 -23.24 -11.37 -8.67
C PRO A 121 -22.03 -10.65 -8.07
N GLN A 122 -21.63 -9.60 -8.77
CA GLN A 122 -20.56 -8.67 -8.40
C GLN A 122 -20.97 -7.80 -7.22
N LEU A 123 -20.06 -7.00 -6.69
CA LEU A 123 -20.42 -6.03 -5.66
C LEU A 123 -21.47 -5.05 -6.20
N LEU A 124 -22.54 -4.83 -5.44
CA LEU A 124 -23.62 -3.89 -5.77
C LEU A 124 -23.77 -2.88 -4.62
N GLY A 125 -24.95 -2.27 -4.46
CA GLY A 125 -25.26 -1.41 -3.32
C GLY A 125 -24.70 0.00 -3.40
N ARG A 126 -24.82 0.73 -2.29
CA ARG A 126 -24.46 2.15 -2.16
C ARG A 126 -22.97 2.41 -2.42
N VAL A 127 -22.06 1.55 -1.97
CA VAL A 127 -20.62 1.75 -2.19
C VAL A 127 -20.24 1.82 -3.68
N MET A 128 -21.06 1.21 -4.55
CA MET A 128 -20.86 1.19 -6.00
C MET A 128 -21.62 2.28 -6.76
N THR A 129 -22.60 2.93 -6.13
CA THR A 129 -23.58 3.80 -6.81
C THR A 129 -23.67 5.21 -6.24
N GLN A 130 -23.36 5.41 -4.96
CA GLN A 130 -23.38 6.71 -4.31
C GLN A 130 -22.25 7.58 -4.89
N SER A 131 -22.57 8.82 -5.24
CA SER A 131 -21.70 9.67 -6.07
C SER A 131 -20.34 9.91 -5.44
N ASP A 132 -20.25 10.07 -4.13
CA ASP A 132 -19.00 10.38 -3.44
C ASP A 132 -18.16 9.14 -3.07
N MET A 133 -18.73 7.93 -3.15
CA MET A 133 -18.07 6.66 -2.84
C MET A 133 -17.62 5.88 -4.08
N ARG A 134 -18.32 6.06 -5.21
CA ARG A 134 -17.99 5.36 -6.45
C ARG A 134 -16.60 5.76 -6.95
N THR A 135 -15.92 4.81 -7.56
CA THR A 135 -14.52 4.92 -7.98
C THR A 135 -14.41 4.67 -9.47
N LEU A 136 -14.52 3.40 -9.87
CA LEU A 136 -14.47 2.92 -11.23
C LEU A 136 -15.87 2.59 -11.75
N GLN A 137 -16.11 2.89 -13.03
CA GLN A 137 -17.33 2.46 -13.73
C GLN A 137 -17.34 0.94 -13.87
N ARG A 138 -18.55 0.38 -14.00
CA ARG A 138 -18.65 -1.03 -14.33
C ARG A 138 -18.32 -1.26 -15.80
N GLY A 139 -17.63 -2.34 -16.11
CA GLY A 139 -17.20 -2.63 -17.47
C GLY A 139 -16.97 -4.11 -17.73
N MET A 140 -16.59 -4.44 -18.96
CA MET A 140 -16.29 -5.82 -19.34
C MET A 140 -14.97 -6.27 -18.73
N GLU A 141 -14.95 -7.48 -18.17
CA GLU A 141 -13.70 -8.12 -17.78
C GLU A 141 -12.80 -8.39 -19.00
N VAL A 142 -11.50 -8.21 -18.83
CA VAL A 142 -10.44 -8.63 -19.76
C VAL A 142 -9.55 -9.65 -19.08
N MET A 143 -9.29 -10.74 -19.78
CA MET A 143 -8.22 -11.68 -19.48
C MET A 143 -7.09 -11.51 -20.50
N SER A 144 -5.96 -10.96 -20.08
CA SER A 144 -4.76 -10.73 -20.87
C SER A 144 -3.79 -11.90 -20.75
N LEU A 145 -3.60 -12.65 -21.83
CA LEU A 145 -2.67 -13.78 -21.89
C LEU A 145 -1.20 -13.35 -21.72
N ASN A 146 -0.85 -12.17 -22.23
CA ASN A 146 0.51 -11.61 -22.16
C ASN A 146 0.73 -10.73 -20.93
N GLY A 147 -0.32 -10.51 -20.12
CA GLY A 147 -0.32 -9.56 -19.02
C GLY A 147 -0.38 -8.10 -19.47
N ALA A 148 -1.06 -7.27 -18.68
CA ALA A 148 -1.06 -5.83 -18.80
C ALA A 148 -0.03 -5.21 -17.85
N THR A 149 0.33 -3.96 -18.13
CA THR A 149 1.25 -3.16 -17.30
C THR A 149 0.51 -1.92 -16.82
N ALA A 150 0.65 -1.65 -15.52
CA ALA A 150 0.19 -0.40 -14.93
C ALA A 150 1.21 0.72 -15.17
N ALA A 151 0.71 1.90 -15.52
CA ALA A 151 1.46 3.06 -15.95
C ALA A 151 0.80 4.36 -15.44
N GLY A 152 1.34 5.52 -15.80
CA GLY A 152 0.73 6.82 -15.47
C GLY A 152 0.53 7.03 -13.96
N TRP A 153 1.48 6.56 -13.17
CA TRP A 153 1.44 6.64 -11.71
C TRP A 153 1.54 8.10 -11.25
N ASP A 154 0.61 8.55 -10.41
CA ASP A 154 0.76 9.77 -9.62
C ASP A 154 1.72 9.49 -8.46
N GLU A 155 3.01 9.69 -8.70
CA GLU A 155 4.05 9.44 -7.68
C GLU A 155 4.00 10.44 -6.52
N THR A 156 3.18 11.50 -6.61
CA THR A 156 3.01 12.47 -5.52
C THR A 156 1.94 12.03 -4.52
N HIS A 157 1.03 11.13 -4.92
CA HIS A 157 -0.03 10.65 -4.04
C HIS A 157 0.48 9.55 -3.09
N PRO A 158 0.17 9.60 -1.77
CA PRO A 158 0.69 8.63 -0.80
C PRO A 158 0.35 7.15 -1.09
N ILE A 159 -0.75 6.90 -1.80
CA ILE A 159 -1.19 5.54 -2.20
C ILE A 159 -0.28 4.93 -3.27
N THR A 160 0.34 5.76 -4.12
CA THR A 160 1.07 5.35 -5.32
C THR A 160 2.54 5.73 -5.30
N GLN A 161 2.96 6.45 -4.25
CA GLN A 161 4.32 6.91 -4.06
C GLN A 161 5.31 5.75 -4.01
N GLY A 162 6.31 5.79 -4.89
CA GLY A 162 7.37 4.77 -4.96
C GLY A 162 6.94 3.45 -5.60
N LEU A 163 5.70 3.32 -6.10
CA LEU A 163 5.26 2.15 -6.87
C LEU A 163 5.59 2.26 -8.37
N GLY A 164 6.08 3.43 -8.80
CA GLY A 164 6.44 3.74 -10.18
C GLY A 164 7.26 2.65 -10.86
N GLY A 165 6.77 2.22 -12.03
CA GLY A 165 7.49 1.40 -13.01
C GLY A 165 7.82 -0.03 -12.56
N ASN A 166 6.84 -0.95 -12.57
CA ASN A 166 6.98 -2.41 -12.85
C ASN A 166 5.84 -3.27 -12.23
N LEU A 167 4.63 -2.74 -12.01
CA LEU A 167 3.47 -3.62 -11.83
C LEU A 167 3.02 -4.11 -13.21
N THR A 168 3.64 -5.21 -13.64
CA THR A 168 3.42 -5.90 -14.91
C THR A 168 2.67 -7.20 -14.69
N THR A 169 2.32 -7.88 -15.78
CA THR A 169 1.73 -9.23 -15.74
C THR A 169 0.35 -9.25 -15.08
N ILE A 170 -0.38 -8.14 -15.13
CA ILE A 170 -1.77 -8.05 -14.68
C ILE A 170 -2.64 -8.79 -15.71
N ARG A 171 -3.13 -9.99 -15.38
CA ARG A 171 -3.87 -10.77 -16.38
C ARG A 171 -5.36 -10.51 -16.33
N ARG A 172 -5.93 -10.22 -15.15
CA ARG A 172 -7.37 -9.93 -15.03
C ARG A 172 -7.61 -8.50 -14.57
N TYR A 173 -8.40 -7.77 -15.35
CA TYR A 173 -8.80 -6.39 -15.12
C TYR A 173 -10.12 -6.06 -15.82
N THR A 174 -10.73 -4.92 -15.51
CA THR A 174 -11.98 -4.45 -16.10
C THR A 174 -11.67 -3.32 -17.07
N ARG A 175 -12.31 -3.31 -18.26
CA ARG A 175 -12.35 -2.14 -19.14
C ARG A 175 -13.16 -1.03 -18.48
N SER A 176 -12.51 -0.28 -17.60
CA SER A 176 -13.17 0.70 -16.76
C SER A 176 -12.43 2.03 -16.78
N THR A 177 -13.20 3.09 -16.67
CA THR A 177 -12.72 4.45 -16.41
C THR A 177 -13.34 4.93 -15.10
N ALA A 178 -12.68 5.84 -14.42
CA ALA A 178 -13.14 6.44 -13.19
C ALA A 178 -14.41 7.27 -13.43
N TYR A 179 -15.23 7.38 -12.40
CA TYR A 179 -16.28 8.40 -12.40
C TYR A 179 -15.67 9.80 -12.25
N PRO A 180 -16.35 10.88 -12.70
CA PRO A 180 -15.78 12.23 -12.74
C PRO A 180 -15.32 12.79 -11.38
N GLU A 181 -15.94 12.37 -10.28
CA GLU A 181 -15.56 12.79 -8.94
C GLU A 181 -14.48 11.92 -8.28
N ALA A 182 -14.09 10.81 -8.91
CA ALA A 182 -12.96 10.01 -8.47
C ALA A 182 -11.65 10.56 -9.03
N THR A 183 -10.57 10.43 -8.24
CA THR A 183 -9.21 10.82 -8.64
C THR A 183 -8.46 9.59 -9.14
N VAL A 184 -8.03 9.60 -10.41
CA VAL A 184 -7.19 8.55 -10.99
C VAL A 184 -5.74 8.73 -10.52
N LEU A 185 -5.15 7.67 -9.98
CA LEU A 185 -3.78 7.63 -9.45
C LEU A 185 -2.84 6.76 -10.27
N ALA A 186 -3.38 5.89 -11.13
CA ALA A 186 -2.63 5.09 -12.09
C ALA A 186 -3.55 4.60 -13.20
N THR A 187 -2.97 4.28 -14.35
CA THR A 187 -3.63 3.72 -15.54
C THR A 187 -3.12 2.30 -15.82
N LEU A 188 -3.89 1.53 -16.59
CA LEU A 188 -3.64 0.15 -16.95
C LEU A 188 -3.71 0.00 -18.47
N ALA A 189 -2.72 -0.69 -19.04
CA ALA A 189 -2.63 -0.94 -20.48
C ALA A 189 -2.67 0.35 -21.34
N GLY A 190 -2.41 1.52 -20.74
CA GLY A 190 -2.49 2.83 -21.39
C GLY A 190 -3.89 3.30 -21.76
N GLU A 191 -4.95 2.58 -21.34
CA GLU A 191 -6.33 2.85 -21.79
C GLU A 191 -7.34 2.90 -20.65
N TYR A 192 -7.17 2.07 -19.61
CA TYR A 192 -8.14 1.94 -18.52
C TYR A 192 -7.58 2.48 -17.22
N ASP A 193 -8.45 2.87 -16.29
CA ASP A 193 -8.00 3.34 -14.99
C ASP A 193 -7.65 2.16 -14.09
N PHE A 194 -6.53 2.29 -13.40
CA PHE A 194 -5.95 1.23 -12.59
C PHE A 194 -6.22 1.42 -11.11
N VAL A 195 -5.81 2.56 -10.58
CA VAL A 195 -6.06 2.94 -9.18
C VAL A 195 -6.88 4.21 -9.20
N ALA A 196 -8.03 4.21 -8.53
CA ALA A 196 -8.90 5.37 -8.42
C ALA A 196 -9.38 5.56 -6.99
N LEU A 197 -9.32 6.80 -6.49
CA LEU A 197 -9.78 7.20 -5.17
C LEU A 197 -11.13 7.90 -5.28
N SER A 198 -12.10 7.53 -4.45
CA SER A 198 -13.44 8.13 -4.45
C SER A 198 -13.44 9.61 -4.08
N GLY A 199 -14.52 10.33 -4.40
CA GLY A 199 -14.65 11.76 -4.09
C GLY A 199 -14.59 12.08 -2.59
N ASN A 200 -15.09 11.19 -1.74
CA ASN A 200 -14.97 11.30 -0.28
C ASN A 200 -13.63 10.79 0.27
N ARG A 201 -12.74 10.28 -0.59
CA ARG A 201 -11.40 9.78 -0.27
C ARG A 201 -11.38 8.62 0.72
N ARG A 202 -12.46 7.84 0.83
CA ARG A 202 -12.59 6.68 1.73
C ARG A 202 -12.71 5.34 1.03
N VAL A 203 -12.86 5.33 -0.30
CA VAL A 203 -12.92 4.12 -1.11
C VAL A 203 -11.84 4.17 -2.19
N VAL A 204 -11.04 3.11 -2.30
CA VAL A 204 -10.02 2.96 -3.34
C VAL A 204 -10.37 1.78 -4.21
N ALA A 205 -10.38 1.98 -5.52
CA ALA A 205 -10.40 0.89 -6.49
C ALA A 205 -8.98 0.50 -6.89
N ILE A 206 -8.73 -0.81 -7.00
CA ILE A 206 -7.54 -1.39 -7.60
C ILE A 206 -8.00 -2.37 -8.69
N ASN A 207 -7.81 -2.01 -9.96
CA ASN A 207 -8.32 -2.73 -11.13
C ASN A 207 -7.46 -3.95 -11.49
N THR A 208 -7.21 -4.81 -10.51
CA THR A 208 -6.69 -6.16 -10.70
C THR A 208 -7.19 -7.08 -9.58
N MET A 209 -7.18 -8.39 -9.82
CA MET A 209 -7.54 -9.38 -8.81
C MET A 209 -6.49 -9.46 -7.71
N ALA A 210 -6.92 -9.36 -6.45
CA ALA A 210 -6.09 -9.62 -5.27
C ALA A 210 -5.60 -11.07 -5.18
N THR A 211 -6.36 -12.03 -5.72
CA THR A 211 -6.17 -13.47 -5.52
C THR A 211 -5.41 -14.19 -6.63
N GLU A 212 -4.91 -13.47 -7.64
CA GLU A 212 -4.27 -14.13 -8.78
C GLU A 212 -2.94 -14.80 -8.39
N HIS A 213 -2.84 -16.12 -8.56
CA HIS A 213 -1.66 -16.96 -8.35
C HIS A 213 -0.52 -16.64 -9.33
N VAL A 214 0.16 -15.51 -9.16
CA VAL A 214 1.40 -15.21 -9.90
C VAL A 214 2.53 -14.98 -8.90
N PRO A 215 3.58 -15.83 -8.83
CA PRO A 215 4.47 -15.92 -7.66
C PRO A 215 5.40 -14.72 -7.38
N ALA A 216 5.50 -13.73 -8.27
CA ALA A 216 6.52 -12.67 -8.21
C ALA A 216 6.05 -11.22 -7.91
N PRO A 217 4.79 -10.77 -8.17
CA PRO A 217 4.33 -9.41 -7.90
C PRO A 217 3.64 -9.22 -6.53
N HIS A 218 3.50 -10.26 -5.70
CA HIS A 218 2.75 -10.18 -4.43
C HIS A 218 3.24 -9.11 -3.46
N ALA A 219 4.55 -8.92 -3.32
CA ALA A 219 5.10 -7.90 -2.41
C ALA A 219 4.69 -6.47 -2.83
N ARG A 220 4.65 -6.18 -4.13
CA ARG A 220 4.22 -4.87 -4.63
C ARG A 220 2.71 -4.69 -4.57
N TRP A 221 1.94 -5.77 -4.73
CA TRP A 221 0.49 -5.72 -4.50
C TRP A 221 0.15 -5.46 -3.04
N ALA A 222 0.77 -6.20 -2.12
CA ALA A 222 0.63 -5.96 -0.69
C ALA A 222 1.10 -4.56 -0.31
N GLN A 223 2.16 -4.04 -0.94
CA GLN A 223 2.62 -2.66 -0.74
C GLN A 223 1.59 -1.62 -1.20
N LEU A 224 0.98 -1.79 -2.38
CA LEU A 224 -0.09 -0.89 -2.85
C LEU A 224 -1.28 -0.88 -1.89
N VAL A 225 -1.72 -2.07 -1.46
CA VAL A 225 -2.82 -2.21 -0.48
C VAL A 225 -2.43 -1.60 0.86
N HIS A 226 -1.19 -1.83 1.33
CA HIS A 226 -0.64 -1.22 2.53
C HIS A 226 -0.63 0.31 2.46
N GLN A 227 -0.16 0.89 1.35
CA GLN A 227 -0.16 2.34 1.17
C GLN A 227 -1.58 2.92 1.14
N ALA A 228 -2.55 2.19 0.56
CA ALA A 228 -3.96 2.55 0.64
C ALA A 228 -4.49 2.52 2.09
N ILE A 229 -4.20 1.47 2.85
CA ILE A 229 -4.58 1.37 4.28
C ILE A 229 -3.97 2.52 5.09
N GLN A 230 -2.67 2.78 4.92
CA GLN A 230 -1.97 3.86 5.63
C GLN A 230 -2.58 5.23 5.29
N PHE A 231 -2.93 5.46 4.03
CA PHE A 231 -3.65 6.66 3.62
C PHE A 231 -5.01 6.78 4.32
N GLY A 232 -5.79 5.69 4.39
CA GLY A 232 -7.09 5.66 5.09
C GLY A 232 -7.00 5.98 6.58
N LEU A 233 -5.91 5.55 7.21
CA LEU A 233 -5.56 5.85 8.60
C LEU A 233 -5.08 7.30 8.83
N GLY A 234 -4.93 8.11 7.78
CA GLY A 234 -4.41 9.47 7.85
C GLY A 234 -2.88 9.55 7.96
N SER A 235 -2.17 8.44 7.73
CA SER A 235 -0.71 8.42 7.62
C SER A 235 -0.28 8.78 6.20
N SER A 236 0.77 9.59 6.05
CA SER A 236 1.46 9.74 4.76
C SER A 236 2.11 8.40 4.42
N GLY A 237 1.59 7.72 3.39
CA GLY A 237 1.98 6.41 2.89
C GLY A 237 3.47 6.07 3.03
N ILE A 238 3.70 4.81 3.37
CA ILE A 238 5.02 4.30 3.70
C ILE A 238 5.74 3.90 2.40
N ALA A 239 6.94 4.44 2.15
CA ALA A 239 7.86 3.90 1.14
C ALA A 239 8.37 2.50 1.56
N GLU A 240 8.49 1.60 0.58
CA GLU A 240 8.89 0.17 0.60
C GLU A 240 9.75 -0.27 1.82
N PRO A 241 9.47 -1.41 2.47
CA PRO A 241 10.53 -2.19 3.15
C PRO A 241 11.34 -2.95 2.09
N ASP A 242 12.65 -2.68 2.00
CA ASP A 242 13.51 -3.28 0.98
C ASP A 242 13.50 -4.83 1.02
N ARG A 243 13.28 -5.41 -0.16
CA ARG A 243 13.37 -6.86 -0.43
C ARG A 243 14.78 -7.38 -0.11
N PRO A 244 14.96 -8.59 0.46
CA PRO A 244 16.28 -9.22 0.51
C PRO A 244 16.77 -9.51 -0.93
N PRO A 245 17.95 -9.03 -1.37
CA PRO A 245 18.33 -9.14 -2.79
C PRO A 245 18.92 -10.49 -3.17
N THR A 246 18.60 -10.92 -4.38
CA THR A 246 19.20 -12.05 -5.10
C THR A 246 20.63 -11.69 -5.54
N ALA A 247 21.54 -12.67 -5.50
CA ALA A 247 22.95 -12.47 -5.85
C ALA A 247 23.16 -12.03 -7.31
N GLY A 248 23.73 -10.84 -7.52
CA GLY A 248 24.15 -10.37 -8.85
C GLY A 248 24.53 -8.89 -8.90
N SER A 249 25.84 -8.60 -9.03
CA SER A 249 26.49 -7.36 -9.52
C SER A 249 26.08 -5.97 -8.97
N ARG A 250 25.26 -5.86 -7.93
CA ARG A 250 24.92 -4.56 -7.30
C ARG A 250 25.30 -4.53 -5.83
N LEU A 251 25.71 -3.35 -5.36
CA LEU A 251 25.74 -3.01 -3.94
C LEU A 251 24.34 -3.24 -3.37
N THR A 252 24.22 -4.08 -2.36
CA THR A 252 22.94 -4.44 -1.75
C THR A 252 23.00 -4.25 -0.25
N LEU A 253 21.92 -3.71 0.32
CA LEU A 253 21.75 -3.54 1.75
C LEU A 253 20.37 -4.06 2.15
N ALA A 254 20.32 -4.91 3.17
CA ALA A 254 19.07 -5.35 3.77
C ALA A 254 19.20 -5.25 5.29
N ALA A 255 18.20 -4.71 5.97
CA ALA A 255 18.16 -4.55 7.41
C ALA A 255 16.98 -5.34 7.98
N VAL A 256 17.18 -6.01 9.12
CA VAL A 256 16.13 -6.74 9.83
C VAL A 256 15.76 -5.96 11.09
N ALA A 257 14.51 -6.11 11.52
CA ALA A 257 13.92 -5.48 12.70
C ALA A 257 14.86 -5.47 13.91
N VAL A 258 14.87 -4.34 14.62
CA VAL A 258 15.81 -4.09 15.73
C VAL A 258 15.12 -4.37 17.07
N ARG A 259 15.67 -5.32 17.82
CA ARG A 259 15.41 -5.51 19.27
C ARG A 259 16.67 -5.12 20.04
N GLY A 260 16.52 -4.48 21.20
CA GLY A 260 17.65 -4.11 22.05
C GLY A 260 18.61 -3.10 21.42
N ARG A 261 18.14 -2.29 20.46
CA ARG A 261 18.96 -1.34 19.68
C ARG A 261 20.09 -2.01 18.89
N VAL A 262 19.94 -3.29 18.54
CA VAL A 262 20.91 -4.02 17.72
C VAL A 262 20.42 -4.14 16.27
N LEU A 263 21.05 -3.39 15.37
CA LEU A 263 20.81 -3.48 13.94
C LEU A 263 21.55 -4.69 13.35
N ASN A 264 20.78 -5.63 12.81
CA ASN A 264 21.30 -6.70 11.98
C ASN A 264 21.08 -6.35 10.52
N TYR A 265 22.15 -6.32 9.73
CA TYR A 265 22.08 -5.99 8.32
C TYR A 265 22.99 -6.88 7.48
N THR A 266 22.65 -7.01 6.21
CA THR A 266 23.40 -7.76 5.21
C THR A 266 23.89 -6.80 4.14
N LEU A 267 25.17 -6.86 3.83
CA LEU A 267 25.83 -6.04 2.81
C LEU A 267 26.36 -6.96 1.70
N GLY A 268 25.88 -6.78 0.48
CA GLY A 268 26.42 -7.45 -0.70
C GLY A 268 27.30 -6.50 -1.51
N LEU A 269 28.56 -6.87 -1.72
CA LEU A 269 29.50 -6.13 -2.56
C LEU A 269 29.91 -6.93 -3.79
N PRO A 270 30.07 -6.32 -4.96
CA PRO A 270 30.61 -7.02 -6.13
C PRO A 270 32.10 -7.37 -5.97
N GLU A 271 32.84 -6.55 -5.21
CA GLU A 271 34.27 -6.70 -4.94
C GLU A 271 34.60 -6.18 -3.53
N PRO A 272 35.73 -6.56 -2.93
CA PRO A 272 36.13 -6.07 -1.61
C PRO A 272 36.24 -4.54 -1.59
N ALA A 273 35.52 -3.90 -0.68
CA ALA A 273 35.52 -2.44 -0.56
C ALA A 273 35.24 -1.98 0.87
N SER A 274 35.59 -0.73 1.15
CA SER A 274 35.09 0.00 2.32
C SER A 274 33.88 0.81 1.94
N VAL A 275 32.79 0.64 2.68
CA VAL A 275 31.52 1.35 2.47
C VAL A 275 31.19 2.15 3.70
N ARG A 276 30.80 3.42 3.50
CA ARG A 276 30.24 4.24 4.57
C ARG A 276 28.73 4.04 4.60
N LEU A 277 28.20 3.75 5.78
CA LEU A 277 26.78 3.66 6.06
C LEU A 277 26.36 4.85 6.91
N SER A 278 25.19 5.40 6.61
CA SER A 278 24.62 6.55 7.31
C SER A 278 23.21 6.17 7.75
N LEU A 279 22.87 6.45 9.01
CA LEU A 279 21.56 6.23 9.62
C LEU A 279 20.77 7.53 9.58
N TRP A 280 19.50 7.44 9.18
CA TRP A 280 18.61 8.59 9.03
C TRP A 280 17.27 8.34 9.73
N ASP A 281 16.67 9.40 10.28
CA ASP A 281 15.28 9.36 10.73
C ASP A 281 14.30 9.63 9.57
N ARG A 282 12.99 9.47 9.84
CA ARG A 282 11.93 9.71 8.86
C ARG A 282 11.84 11.16 8.34
N GLN A 283 12.48 12.11 9.02
CA GLN A 283 12.56 13.51 8.60
C GLN A 283 13.80 13.78 7.74
N GLY A 284 14.61 12.75 7.44
CA GLY A 284 15.81 12.89 6.63
C GLY A 284 16.98 13.51 7.40
N ARG A 285 16.95 13.52 8.73
CA ARG A 285 18.09 13.95 9.55
C ARG A 285 19.01 12.76 9.80
N MET A 286 20.30 12.95 9.54
CA MET A 286 21.33 11.95 9.83
C MET A 286 21.53 11.85 11.34
N LEU A 287 21.49 10.62 11.86
CA LEU A 287 21.57 10.31 13.28
C LEU A 287 22.92 9.69 13.66
N ASP A 288 23.51 8.91 12.75
CA ASP A 288 24.78 8.22 12.96
C ASP A 288 25.41 7.87 11.61
N ALA A 289 26.71 7.60 11.58
CA ALA A 289 27.41 7.11 10.40
C ALA A 289 28.61 6.25 10.78
N TRP A 290 28.91 5.25 9.95
CA TRP A 290 30.05 4.36 10.16
C TRP A 290 30.61 3.78 8.89
N GLN A 291 31.76 3.15 9.01
CA GLN A 291 32.44 2.53 7.89
C GLN A 291 32.62 1.04 8.15
N VAL A 292 32.44 0.25 7.09
CA VAL A 292 32.59 -1.20 7.11
C VAL A 292 33.47 -1.61 5.94
N ALA A 293 34.50 -2.39 6.23
CA ALA A 293 35.26 -3.09 5.20
C ALA A 293 34.70 -4.50 5.04
N ALA A 294 34.23 -4.84 3.84
CA ALA A 294 33.69 -6.16 3.54
C ALA A 294 34.36 -6.75 2.30
N ALA A 295 34.47 -8.07 2.26
CA ALA A 295 34.88 -8.79 1.05
C ALA A 295 33.77 -8.72 -0.02
N GLY A 296 34.12 -9.03 -1.27
CA GLY A 296 33.13 -9.28 -2.31
C GLY A 296 32.22 -10.46 -1.92
N GLY A 297 30.96 -10.41 -2.32
CA GLY A 297 29.91 -11.33 -1.92
C GLY A 297 29.00 -10.75 -0.83
N ILE A 298 28.24 -11.63 -0.16
CA ILE A 298 27.25 -11.25 0.86
C ILE A 298 27.85 -11.44 2.25
N THR A 299 27.86 -10.37 3.06
CA THR A 299 28.36 -10.38 4.44
C THR A 299 27.28 -9.92 5.41
N ARG A 300 27.24 -10.53 6.61
CA ARG A 300 26.31 -10.16 7.67
C ARG A 300 27.02 -9.36 8.74
N TRP A 301 26.34 -8.34 9.24
CA TRP A 301 26.87 -7.41 10.22
C TRP A 301 25.86 -7.13 11.32
N THR A 302 26.41 -6.77 12.48
CA THR A 302 25.66 -6.37 13.65
C THR A 302 26.21 -5.05 14.16
N ARG A 303 25.35 -4.08 14.46
CA ARG A 303 25.72 -2.77 15.01
C ARG A 303 24.79 -2.38 16.14
N SER A 304 25.36 -1.95 17.26
CA SER A 304 24.61 -1.25 18.30
C SER A 304 24.29 0.17 17.84
N LEU A 305 23.01 0.54 17.91
CA LEU A 305 22.52 1.86 17.54
C LEU A 305 22.61 2.83 18.72
N PRO A 306 22.71 4.15 18.46
CA PRO A 306 22.57 5.16 19.51
C PRO A 306 21.20 5.07 20.20
N PRO A 307 20.99 5.79 21.32
CA PRO A 307 19.66 5.95 21.89
C PRO A 307 18.71 6.58 20.85
N LEU A 308 17.71 5.80 20.45
CA LEU A 308 16.71 6.16 19.46
C LEU A 308 15.32 5.87 20.03
N SER A 309 14.36 6.72 19.71
CA SER A 309 12.95 6.45 20.01
C SER A 309 12.43 5.34 19.09
N ALA A 310 11.43 4.56 19.51
CA ALA A 310 10.75 3.66 18.59
C ALA A 310 10.25 4.42 17.35
N GLY A 311 10.41 3.81 16.18
CA GLY A 311 10.12 4.47 14.93
C GLY A 311 10.77 3.80 13.71
N VAL A 312 10.60 4.46 12.56
CA VAL A 312 11.15 4.02 11.28
C VAL A 312 12.45 4.76 11.00
N TYR A 313 13.46 4.00 10.59
CA TYR A 313 14.79 4.50 10.28
C TYR A 313 15.29 3.93 8.96
N PHE A 314 16.28 4.61 8.38
CA PHE A 314 16.89 4.24 7.12
C PHE A 314 18.40 4.13 7.30
N VAL A 315 19.00 3.08 6.75
CA VAL A 315 20.45 3.01 6.55
C VAL A 315 20.73 3.17 5.07
N SER A 316 21.57 4.12 4.70
CA SER A 316 22.04 4.31 3.32
C SER A 316 23.53 4.04 3.23
N THR A 317 23.97 3.52 2.10
CA THR A 317 25.39 3.47 1.75
C THR A 317 25.75 4.73 0.97
N GLU A 318 26.86 5.37 1.34
CA GLU A 318 27.49 6.40 0.51
C GLU A 318 28.51 5.70 -0.42
N PRO A 319 28.50 5.99 -1.73
CA PRO A 319 29.41 5.30 -2.63
C PRO A 319 30.85 5.81 -2.42
N ALA A 320 31.80 4.87 -2.32
CA ALA A 320 33.23 5.17 -2.25
C ALA A 320 33.86 5.47 -3.65
N GLY A 321 33.04 5.62 -4.69
CA GLY A 321 33.44 5.79 -6.10
C GLY A 321 32.22 5.95 -7.03
N PRO A 322 32.37 5.85 -8.37
CA PRO A 322 31.26 5.96 -9.31
C PRO A 322 30.38 4.69 -9.28
N GLY A 323 29.53 4.59 -8.26
CA GLY A 323 28.58 3.51 -8.03
C GLY A 323 27.30 4.05 -7.38
N ARG A 324 26.16 3.40 -7.61
CA ARG A 324 24.87 3.81 -7.02
C ARG A 324 24.83 3.49 -5.52
N ALA A 325 24.32 4.43 -4.71
CA ALA A 325 23.97 4.20 -3.32
C ALA A 325 22.86 3.13 -3.20
N ALA A 326 22.95 2.29 -2.17
CA ALA A 326 21.90 1.38 -1.72
C ALA A 326 21.36 1.84 -0.36
N THR A 327 20.05 1.79 -0.17
CA THR A 327 19.36 2.13 1.07
C THR A 327 18.59 0.92 1.57
N ALA A 328 18.49 0.77 2.89
CA ALA A 328 17.69 -0.24 3.57
C ALA A 328 16.88 0.41 4.69
N LYS A 329 15.59 0.11 4.74
CA LYS A 329 14.69 0.58 5.79
C LYS A 329 14.51 -0.45 6.92
N PHE A 330 14.36 0.01 8.16
CA PHE A 330 14.02 -0.85 9.28
C PHE A 330 13.15 -0.15 10.34
N ALA A 331 12.42 -0.95 11.12
CA ALA A 331 11.67 -0.47 12.28
C ALA A 331 12.45 -0.79 13.57
N LEU A 332 12.55 0.20 14.45
CA LEU A 332 13.00 0.04 15.83
C LEU A 332 11.77 -0.08 16.72
N LEU A 333 11.63 -1.22 17.39
CA LEU A 333 10.58 -1.46 18.38
C LEU A 333 11.09 -1.03 19.76
N ASN A 334 10.18 -0.60 20.64
CA ASN A 334 10.54 -0.45 22.06
C ASN A 334 10.85 -1.84 22.63
N ASP A 335 11.83 -1.91 23.51
CA ASP A 335 12.11 -3.12 24.30
C ASP A 335 10.96 -3.45 25.25
#